data_AF-A0A7C4VEF7-F1
#
_entry.id   AF-A0A7C4VEF7-F1
#
_cell.length_a   1.000
_cell.length_b   1.000
_cell.length_c   1.000
_cell.angle_alpha   90.00
_cell.angle_beta   90.00
_cell.angle_gamma   90.00
#
_symmetry.space_group_name_H-M   'P 1'
#
loop_
_entity.id
_entity.type
_entity.pdbx_description
1 polymer ?
#
loop_
_entity_poly.entity_id
_entity_poly.type
_entity_poly.pdbx_seq_one_letter_code
_entity_poly.pdbx_strand_id
1 'polypeptide(L)'
;MHLLNGRTNQNLAINLLRIFQVKDVKDSMGALDVVITSLASIFKSTGINDIAALNSLSNFVPFKALQSLSEKERAILEELTLKKVKNLTPKDIFDCQVRVARLITSSHRKTLAAYYTKPTGLKLMTYAVSKHVESHDFPLVLSDPFLGSGMTLSETIKVIPRSAVGKVWGIELHPLPAMIAYAALVDSLKGEYQKVNVMVGDTFKIVSDTQSLAYSEPSQSRFLKANVILTNPPFTRWELLDKNYRTFLTNLIHQLGYDKYVKKRQQNLQIMSLFLMDYFLEKNGLLVSVLPASTFYALYGEAAKALLKDKYSVQAIVEMSPEPSFSIDSGFKELILIASKRKIENETAFLTIEANDVEQIEKDFQPISNGIRRLTHNRINWVNISEIPYPWNMNWLTLFGQNSLRELLTKIFAKAAESNMVVTWSNTFSERCIVRGIEMYGPDFFFIPNKYWKIAGEDIRGLMIENKMGMRLRIDREFVIPALRKPELYVDSIIPKV
;
A
#
# COMPACT_ATOMS: atom_id res chain seq x y z
N MET A 1 18.36 -42.67 -7.70
CA MET A 1 17.91 -43.16 -9.01
C MET A 1 16.62 -42.44 -9.34
N HIS A 2 16.56 -41.82 -10.52
CA HIS A 2 15.60 -40.81 -11.00
C HIS A 2 15.58 -39.44 -10.28
N LEU A 3 16.41 -38.52 -10.78
CA LEU A 3 16.01 -37.13 -10.95
C LEU A 3 14.63 -37.14 -11.64
N LEU A 4 13.56 -36.83 -10.90
CA LEU A 4 12.24 -36.65 -11.47
C LEU A 4 12.34 -35.74 -12.70
N ASN A 5 11.86 -36.28 -13.81
CA ASN A 5 12.03 -35.78 -15.18
C ASN A 5 11.64 -34.29 -15.24
N GLY A 6 12.45 -33.44 -15.89
CA GLY A 6 12.15 -32.00 -15.98
C GLY A 6 10.73 -31.71 -16.49
N ARG A 7 10.22 -32.58 -17.38
CA ARG A 7 8.86 -32.55 -17.92
C ARG A 7 7.78 -32.82 -16.86
N THR A 8 8.03 -33.70 -15.90
CA THR A 8 7.09 -34.03 -14.82
C THR A 8 6.93 -32.86 -13.85
N ASN A 9 8.04 -32.23 -13.46
CA ASN A 9 8.00 -31.05 -12.58
C ASN A 9 7.34 -29.86 -13.28
N GLN A 10 7.57 -29.69 -14.59
CA GLN A 10 6.92 -28.64 -15.37
C GLN A 10 5.40 -28.82 -15.45
N ASN A 11 4.91 -30.05 -15.62
CA ASN A 11 3.48 -30.35 -15.59
C ASN A 11 2.87 -30.05 -14.21
N LEU A 12 3.54 -30.46 -13.13
CA LEU A 12 3.13 -30.16 -11.76
C LEU A 12 3.05 -28.64 -11.53
N ALA A 13 4.06 -27.89 -11.97
CA ALA A 13 4.10 -26.44 -11.86
C ALA A 13 2.90 -25.78 -12.54
N ILE A 14 2.60 -26.16 -13.79
CA ILE A 14 1.45 -25.63 -14.54
C ILE A 14 0.13 -25.97 -13.84
N ASN A 15 -0.02 -27.21 -13.36
CA ASN A 15 -1.25 -27.61 -12.69
C ASN A 15 -1.46 -26.88 -11.36
N LEU A 16 -0.40 -26.67 -10.57
CA LEU A 16 -0.47 -25.87 -9.34
C LEU A 16 -0.91 -24.43 -9.60
N LEU A 17 -0.35 -23.77 -10.62
CA LEU A 17 -0.78 -22.43 -11.02
C LEU A 17 -2.28 -22.39 -11.35
N ARG A 18 -2.76 -23.39 -12.10
CA ARG A 18 -4.19 -23.53 -12.43
C ARG A 18 -5.06 -23.72 -11.19
N ILE A 19 -4.67 -24.62 -10.28
CA ILE A 19 -5.41 -24.93 -9.05
C ILE A 19 -5.48 -23.70 -8.13
N PHE A 20 -4.40 -22.93 -8.03
CA PHE A 20 -4.38 -21.69 -7.28
C PHE A 20 -5.04 -20.51 -8.01
N GLN A 21 -5.54 -20.72 -9.24
CA GLN A 21 -6.11 -19.68 -10.10
C GLN A 21 -5.13 -18.52 -10.34
N VAL A 22 -3.83 -18.83 -10.33
CA VAL A 22 -2.77 -17.87 -10.58
C VAL A 22 -2.68 -17.63 -12.08
N LYS A 23 -2.89 -16.38 -12.48
CA LYS A 23 -2.70 -15.90 -13.85
C LYS A 23 -1.38 -15.12 -13.95
N ASP A 24 -0.90 -14.92 -15.16
CA ASP A 24 0.18 -13.96 -15.44
C ASP A 24 1.51 -14.19 -14.70
N VAL A 25 1.97 -15.44 -14.64
CA VAL A 25 3.29 -15.83 -14.12
C VAL A 25 4.27 -16.05 -15.27
N LYS A 26 5.45 -15.42 -15.19
CA LYS A 26 6.52 -15.48 -16.20
C LYS A 26 7.36 -16.76 -16.13
N ASP A 27 7.47 -17.34 -14.93
CA ASP A 27 8.31 -18.50 -14.65
C ASP A 27 7.55 -19.48 -13.74
N SER A 28 6.99 -20.53 -14.34
CA SER A 28 6.24 -21.55 -13.62
C SER A 28 7.12 -22.40 -12.71
N MET A 29 8.38 -22.61 -13.08
CA MET A 29 9.32 -23.37 -12.24
C MET A 29 9.73 -22.56 -11.01
N GLY A 30 9.95 -21.26 -11.17
CA GLY A 30 10.14 -20.33 -10.06
C GLY A 30 8.92 -20.30 -9.12
N ALA A 31 7.70 -20.35 -9.66
CA ALA A 31 6.49 -20.46 -8.86
C ALA A 31 6.40 -21.80 -8.10
N LEU A 32 6.73 -22.92 -8.75
CA LEU A 32 6.82 -24.22 -8.09
C LEU A 32 7.84 -24.20 -6.93
N ASP A 33 9.00 -23.58 -7.13
CA ASP A 33 10.02 -23.45 -6.08
C ASP A 33 9.54 -22.58 -4.89
N VAL A 34 8.73 -21.54 -5.14
CA VAL A 34 8.06 -20.78 -4.06
C VAL A 34 7.08 -21.67 -3.28
N VAL A 35 6.28 -22.49 -3.96
CA VAL A 35 5.34 -23.42 -3.32
C VAL A 35 6.09 -24.45 -2.47
N ILE A 36 7.11 -25.10 -3.04
CA ILE A 36 7.95 -26.08 -2.35
C ILE A 36 8.64 -25.45 -1.13
N THR A 37 9.22 -24.26 -1.28
CA THR A 37 9.90 -23.57 -0.17
C THR A 37 8.93 -23.18 0.94
N SER A 38 7.72 -22.74 0.58
CA SER A 38 6.67 -22.40 1.54
C SER A 38 6.22 -23.62 2.33
N LEU A 39 5.92 -24.74 1.65
CA LEU A 39 5.55 -25.99 2.31
C LEU A 39 6.68 -26.54 3.17
N ALA A 40 7.92 -26.51 2.69
CA ALA A 40 9.08 -26.99 3.43
C ALA A 40 9.33 -26.18 4.70
N SER A 41 9.13 -24.86 4.65
CA SER A 41 9.20 -23.98 5.82
C SER A 41 8.14 -24.33 6.85
N ILE A 42 6.91 -24.58 6.42
CA ILE A 42 5.83 -24.97 7.33
C ILE A 42 6.10 -26.35 7.93
N PHE A 43 6.52 -27.32 7.12
CA PHE A 43 6.83 -28.67 7.60
C PHE A 43 7.92 -28.64 8.66
N LYS A 44 9.01 -27.90 8.38
CA LYS A 44 10.13 -27.75 9.32
C LYS A 44 9.73 -27.06 10.63
N SER A 45 8.89 -26.02 10.55
CA SER A 45 8.52 -25.22 11.73
C SER A 45 7.43 -25.88 12.58
N THR A 46 6.51 -26.62 11.97
CA THR A 46 5.35 -27.24 12.65
C THR A 46 5.55 -28.72 13.00
N GLY A 47 6.48 -29.41 12.31
CA GLY A 47 6.65 -30.86 12.41
C GLY A 47 5.63 -31.67 11.59
N ILE A 48 4.73 -31.01 10.86
CA ILE A 48 3.79 -31.66 9.92
C ILE A 48 4.57 -32.12 8.70
N ASN A 49 4.36 -33.36 8.23
CA ASN A 49 5.16 -33.94 7.15
C ASN A 49 4.36 -34.34 5.90
N ASP A 50 3.06 -34.08 5.89
CA ASP A 50 2.18 -34.41 4.76
C ASP A 50 1.14 -33.30 4.52
N ILE A 51 0.69 -33.20 3.27
CA ILE A 51 -0.22 -32.12 2.83
C ILE A 51 -1.65 -32.34 3.38
N ALA A 52 -2.06 -33.59 3.62
CA ALA A 52 -3.39 -33.89 4.12
C ALA A 52 -3.59 -33.39 5.56
N ALA A 53 -2.61 -33.64 6.43
CA ALA A 53 -2.56 -33.13 7.79
C ALA A 53 -2.57 -31.59 7.81
N LEU A 54 -1.71 -30.96 7.00
CA LEU A 54 -1.68 -29.49 6.86
C LEU A 54 -3.06 -28.92 6.52
N ASN A 55 -3.77 -29.56 5.59
CA ASN A 55 -5.09 -29.11 5.17
C ASN A 55 -6.17 -29.28 6.25
N SER A 56 -6.06 -30.31 7.08
CA SER A 56 -6.99 -30.52 8.21
C SER A 56 -6.83 -29.47 9.32
N LEU A 57 -5.63 -28.90 9.45
CA LEU A 57 -5.25 -28.01 10.55
C LEU A 57 -5.32 -26.52 10.18
N SER A 58 -5.49 -26.18 8.90
CA SER A 58 -5.49 -24.80 8.43
C SER A 58 -6.70 -24.49 7.54
N ASN A 59 -7.30 -23.32 7.75
CA ASN A 59 -8.35 -22.79 6.88
C ASN A 59 -7.80 -22.02 5.66
N PHE A 60 -6.50 -22.07 5.43
CA PHE A 60 -5.85 -21.35 4.34
C PHE A 60 -6.23 -21.93 2.96
N VAL A 61 -6.90 -21.12 2.14
CA VAL A 61 -7.50 -21.54 0.86
C VAL A 61 -6.49 -22.23 -0.09
N PRO A 62 -5.26 -21.74 -0.28
CA PRO A 62 -4.27 -22.43 -1.10
C PRO A 62 -3.98 -23.87 -0.65
N PHE A 63 -4.00 -24.19 0.65
CA PHE A 63 -3.80 -25.57 1.10
C PHE A 63 -4.99 -26.46 0.76
N LYS A 64 -6.22 -25.94 0.90
CA LYS A 64 -7.44 -26.67 0.47
C LYS A 64 -7.41 -26.97 -1.02
N ALA A 65 -6.92 -26.02 -1.81
CA ALA A 65 -6.80 -26.20 -3.26
C ALA A 65 -5.85 -27.35 -3.64
N LEU A 66 -4.82 -27.64 -2.84
CA LEU A 66 -3.90 -28.78 -3.08
C LEU A 66 -4.60 -30.14 -3.06
N GLN A 67 -5.80 -30.26 -2.46
CA GLN A 67 -6.58 -31.50 -2.50
C GLN A 67 -7.02 -31.88 -3.92
N SER A 68 -7.09 -30.91 -4.83
CA SER A 68 -7.44 -31.12 -6.23
C SER A 68 -6.31 -31.76 -7.06
N LEU A 69 -5.11 -31.91 -6.50
CA LEU A 69 -4.01 -32.65 -7.13
C LEU A 69 -4.31 -34.15 -7.13
N SER A 70 -3.93 -34.83 -8.22
CA SER A 70 -3.94 -36.29 -8.26
C SER A 70 -2.98 -36.88 -7.22
N GLU A 71 -3.20 -38.13 -6.81
CA GLU A 71 -2.34 -38.82 -5.83
C GLU A 71 -0.86 -38.81 -6.27
N LYS A 72 -0.61 -39.04 -7.56
CA LYS A 72 0.74 -39.00 -8.14
C LYS A 72 1.38 -37.61 -8.03
N GLU A 73 0.65 -36.56 -8.36
CA GLU A 73 1.16 -35.19 -8.27
C GLU A 73 1.42 -34.76 -6.83
N ARG A 74 0.54 -35.17 -5.91
CA ARG A 74 0.70 -34.91 -4.47
C ARG A 74 1.95 -35.59 -3.92
N ALA A 75 2.15 -36.87 -4.24
CA ALA A 75 3.34 -37.61 -3.83
C ALA A 75 4.64 -36.95 -4.34
N ILE A 76 4.65 -36.48 -5.60
CA ILE A 76 5.78 -35.74 -6.16
C ILE A 76 6.03 -34.44 -5.39
N LEU A 77 4.97 -33.66 -5.12
CA LEU A 77 5.09 -32.40 -4.37
C LEU A 77 5.62 -32.63 -2.95
N GLU A 78 5.14 -33.67 -2.27
CA GLU A 78 5.60 -34.05 -0.93
C GLU A 78 7.07 -34.50 -0.95
N GLU A 79 7.47 -35.32 -1.92
CA GLU A 79 8.88 -35.74 -2.08
C GLU A 79 9.81 -34.52 -2.26
N LEU A 80 9.44 -33.60 -3.16
CA LEU A 80 10.20 -32.38 -3.40
C LEU A 80 10.25 -31.48 -2.15
N THR A 81 9.15 -31.39 -1.42
CA THR A 81 9.04 -30.63 -0.16
C THR A 81 9.96 -31.21 0.90
N LEU A 82 9.87 -32.51 1.18
CA LEU A 82 10.71 -33.20 2.17
C LEU A 82 12.20 -33.12 1.82
N LYS A 83 12.54 -33.15 0.52
CA LYS A 83 13.91 -32.90 0.06
C LYS A 83 14.36 -31.47 0.36
N LYS A 84 13.51 -30.47 0.13
CA LYS A 84 13.81 -29.06 0.43
C LYS A 84 13.97 -28.83 1.94
N VAL A 85 13.16 -29.48 2.79
CA VAL A 85 13.27 -29.39 4.27
C VAL A 85 14.70 -29.66 4.77
N LYS A 86 15.36 -30.70 4.22
CA LYS A 86 16.72 -31.11 4.63
C LYS A 86 17.77 -30.02 4.44
N ASN A 87 17.58 -29.16 3.44
CA ASN A 87 18.54 -28.12 3.05
C ASN A 87 17.98 -26.70 3.27
N LEU A 88 16.83 -26.57 3.94
CA LEU A 88 16.17 -25.29 4.12
C LEU A 88 16.91 -24.41 5.14
N THR A 89 17.25 -23.21 4.71
CA THR A 89 17.87 -22.16 5.53
C THR A 89 16.88 -21.02 5.79
N PRO A 90 17.06 -20.21 6.85
CA PRO A 90 16.24 -19.02 7.06
C PRO A 90 16.28 -18.03 5.88
N LYS A 91 17.39 -18.03 5.13
CA LYS A 91 17.56 -17.19 3.95
C LYS A 91 16.63 -17.58 2.80
N ASP A 92 16.32 -18.87 2.64
CA ASP A 92 15.44 -19.34 1.56
C ASP A 92 14.05 -18.69 1.59
N ILE A 93 13.46 -18.56 2.78
CA ILE A 93 12.14 -17.93 2.96
C ILE A 93 12.22 -16.45 2.60
N PHE A 94 13.22 -15.74 3.14
CA PHE A 94 13.42 -14.33 2.86
C PHE A 94 13.65 -14.07 1.36
N ASP A 95 14.53 -14.84 0.73
CA ASP A 95 14.80 -14.75 -0.72
C ASP A 95 13.53 -15.04 -1.53
N CYS A 96 12.67 -15.97 -1.09
CA CYS A 96 11.35 -16.19 -1.67
C CYS A 96 10.43 -14.96 -1.54
N GLN A 97 10.37 -14.35 -0.37
CA GLN A 97 9.54 -13.16 -0.13
C GLN A 97 9.97 -11.98 -1.02
N VAL A 98 11.26 -11.86 -1.34
CA VAL A 98 11.80 -10.85 -2.27
C VAL A 98 11.50 -11.22 -3.73
N ARG A 99 11.73 -12.46 -4.15
CA ARG A 99 11.64 -12.82 -5.59
C ARG A 99 10.21 -13.06 -6.08
N VAL A 100 9.26 -13.41 -5.21
CA VAL A 100 7.91 -13.84 -5.63
C VAL A 100 7.18 -12.78 -6.48
N ALA A 101 7.30 -11.49 -6.17
CA ALA A 101 6.64 -10.46 -6.97
C ALA A 101 7.27 -10.28 -8.37
N ARG A 102 8.53 -10.72 -8.55
CA ARG A 102 9.21 -10.71 -9.85
C ARG A 102 8.70 -11.81 -10.79
N LEU A 103 8.13 -12.88 -10.23
CA LEU A 103 7.50 -13.97 -10.99
C LEU A 103 6.20 -13.52 -11.68
N ILE A 104 5.53 -12.51 -11.12
CA ILE A 104 4.32 -11.91 -11.70
C ILE A 104 4.71 -10.98 -12.86
N THR A 105 3.94 -11.00 -13.95
CA THR A 105 4.19 -10.14 -15.11
C THR A 105 4.24 -8.66 -14.75
N SER A 106 4.98 -7.86 -15.52
CA SER A 106 5.22 -6.45 -15.22
C SER A 106 3.97 -5.58 -15.37
N SER A 107 3.07 -5.91 -16.30
CA SER A 107 1.76 -5.26 -16.43
C SER A 107 0.90 -5.51 -15.19
N HIS A 108 0.80 -6.77 -14.78
CA HIS A 108 0.01 -7.16 -13.61
C HIS A 108 0.61 -6.61 -12.30
N ARG A 109 1.95 -6.60 -12.16
CA ARG A 109 2.65 -6.02 -10.98
C ARG A 109 2.38 -4.52 -10.81
N LYS A 110 2.32 -3.75 -11.90
CA LYS A 110 2.00 -2.32 -11.85
C LYS A 110 0.56 -2.10 -11.38
N THR A 111 -0.38 -2.92 -11.83
CA THR A 111 -1.79 -2.87 -11.38
C THR A 111 -1.92 -3.24 -9.91
N LEU A 112 -1.19 -4.27 -9.46
CA LEU A 112 -1.15 -4.73 -8.08
C LEU A 112 -0.34 -3.83 -7.14
N ALA A 113 0.46 -2.91 -7.68
CA ALA A 113 1.45 -2.11 -6.94
C ALA A 113 2.35 -2.95 -6.01
N ALA A 114 2.71 -4.16 -6.44
CA ALA A 114 3.49 -5.09 -5.63
C ALA A 114 4.98 -4.69 -5.58
N TYR A 115 5.33 -3.82 -4.63
CA TYR A 115 6.70 -3.42 -4.30
C TYR A 115 7.05 -3.89 -2.88
N TYR A 116 8.29 -4.34 -2.69
CA TYR A 116 8.81 -4.81 -1.41
C TYR A 116 9.59 -3.70 -0.70
N THR A 117 9.39 -3.59 0.61
CA THR A 117 10.06 -2.62 1.47
C THR A 117 11.55 -2.99 1.64
N LYS A 118 12.43 -1.99 1.52
CA LYS A 118 13.88 -2.07 1.70
C LYS A 118 14.23 -2.38 3.17
N PRO A 119 15.41 -2.95 3.43
CA PRO A 119 15.88 -3.26 4.79
C PRO A 119 15.82 -2.06 5.75
N THR A 120 16.19 -0.86 5.29
CA THR A 120 16.15 0.38 6.08
C THR A 120 14.73 0.73 6.53
N GLY A 121 13.75 0.63 5.63
CA GLY A 121 12.34 0.85 5.95
C GLY A 121 11.80 -0.22 6.90
N LEU A 122 12.10 -1.49 6.63
CA LEU A 122 11.71 -2.60 7.49
C LEU A 122 12.23 -2.42 8.91
N LYS A 123 13.51 -2.06 9.09
CA LYS A 123 14.10 -1.86 10.42
C LYS A 123 13.39 -0.76 11.21
N LEU A 124 13.09 0.37 10.58
CA LEU A 124 12.34 1.44 11.24
C LEU A 124 10.93 0.96 11.63
N MET A 125 10.25 0.26 10.72
CA MET A 125 8.91 -0.25 10.99
C MET A 125 8.90 -1.26 12.14
N THR A 126 9.84 -2.21 12.16
CA THR A 126 9.94 -3.20 13.22
C THR A 126 10.33 -2.57 14.56
N TYR A 127 11.22 -1.58 14.56
CA TYR A 127 11.62 -0.84 15.75
C TYR A 127 10.47 -0.01 16.35
N ALA A 128 9.64 0.61 15.51
CA ALA A 128 8.45 1.32 15.98
C ALA A 128 7.49 0.40 16.75
N VAL A 129 7.34 -0.85 16.30
CA VAL A 129 6.48 -1.85 16.94
C VAL A 129 7.11 -2.38 18.22
N SER A 130 8.43 -2.62 18.25
CA SER A 130 9.10 -3.09 19.47
C SER A 130 8.93 -2.07 20.60
N LYS A 131 8.99 -0.77 20.30
CA LYS A 131 8.70 0.31 21.26
C LYS A 131 7.24 0.38 21.69
N HIS A 132 6.31 0.08 20.79
CA HIS A 132 4.91 0.00 21.15
C HIS A 132 4.63 -1.20 22.08
N VAL A 133 5.23 -2.35 21.80
CA VAL A 133 5.18 -3.57 22.61
C VAL A 133 5.67 -3.30 24.04
N GLU A 134 6.74 -2.54 24.25
CA GLU A 134 7.26 -2.18 25.59
C GLU A 134 6.23 -1.45 26.49
N SER A 135 5.20 -0.83 25.90
CA SER A 135 4.23 0.02 26.60
C SER A 135 2.78 -0.49 26.53
N HIS A 136 2.56 -1.71 26.03
CA HIS A 136 1.22 -2.27 25.82
C HIS A 136 1.03 -3.59 26.55
N ASP A 137 -0.21 -3.82 26.98
CA ASP A 137 -0.63 -5.12 27.51
C ASP A 137 -0.68 -6.18 26.40
N PHE A 138 -0.35 -7.41 26.78
CA PHE A 138 -0.29 -8.56 25.89
C PHE A 138 -1.48 -9.50 26.09
N PRO A 139 -1.87 -10.27 25.06
CA PRO A 139 -1.23 -10.42 23.76
C PRO A 139 -1.82 -9.52 22.64
N LEU A 140 -0.98 -9.10 21.68
CA LEU A 140 -1.35 -8.21 20.57
C LEU A 140 -1.87 -8.97 19.33
N VAL A 141 -2.79 -8.32 18.61
CA VAL A 141 -3.19 -8.66 17.26
C VAL A 141 -2.42 -7.79 16.26
N LEU A 142 -1.55 -8.42 15.48
CA LEU A 142 -0.78 -7.77 14.41
C LEU A 142 -1.46 -8.00 13.06
N SER A 143 -1.44 -7.00 12.18
CA SER A 143 -2.01 -7.18 10.85
C SER A 143 -1.39 -6.37 9.72
N ASP A 144 -1.58 -6.88 8.52
CA ASP A 144 -1.29 -6.19 7.26
C ASP A 144 -2.45 -6.44 6.28
N PRO A 145 -3.38 -5.47 6.13
CA PRO A 145 -4.49 -5.60 5.20
C PRO A 145 -4.07 -5.67 3.72
N PHE A 146 -2.79 -5.43 3.41
CA PHE A 146 -2.20 -5.49 2.07
C PHE A 146 -0.88 -6.25 2.12
N LEU A 147 -0.96 -7.49 2.59
CA LEU A 147 0.12 -8.30 3.16
C LEU A 147 1.33 -8.51 2.24
N GLY A 148 1.14 -8.55 0.91
CA GLY A 148 2.20 -8.89 -0.02
C GLY A 148 2.77 -10.27 0.29
N SER A 149 4.11 -10.36 0.36
CA SER A 149 4.82 -11.57 0.78
C SER A 149 4.97 -11.70 2.31
N GLY A 150 4.31 -10.84 3.10
CA GLY A 150 4.30 -10.89 4.55
C GLY A 150 5.58 -10.41 5.25
N MET A 151 6.49 -9.77 4.51
CA MET A 151 7.83 -9.40 5.00
C MET A 151 7.79 -8.43 6.18
N THR A 152 6.92 -7.42 6.13
CA THR A 152 6.71 -6.43 7.20
C THR A 152 6.36 -7.10 8.54
N LEU A 153 5.38 -8.00 8.52
CA LEU A 153 4.95 -8.74 9.70
C LEU A 153 5.95 -9.82 10.13
N SER A 154 6.48 -10.60 9.19
CA SER A 154 7.38 -11.72 9.53
C SER A 154 8.68 -11.22 10.16
N GLU A 155 9.25 -10.11 9.69
CA GLU A 155 10.43 -9.49 10.29
C GLU A 155 10.11 -8.85 11.65
N THR A 156 8.94 -8.23 11.81
CA THR A 156 8.51 -7.66 13.09
C THR A 156 8.37 -8.75 14.16
N ILE A 157 7.75 -9.89 13.83
CA ILE A 157 7.55 -10.99 14.78
C ILE A 157 8.89 -11.58 15.26
N LYS A 158 9.93 -11.56 14.42
CA LYS A 158 11.26 -12.06 14.79
C LYS A 158 11.94 -11.21 15.87
N VAL A 159 11.58 -9.93 16.00
CA VAL A 159 12.26 -8.99 16.91
C VAL A 159 11.49 -8.71 18.20
N ILE A 160 10.21 -9.07 18.29
CA ILE A 160 9.39 -8.90 19.49
C ILE A 160 9.24 -10.21 20.27
N PRO A 161 8.93 -10.18 21.58
CA PRO A 161 8.67 -11.40 22.34
C PRO A 161 7.52 -12.21 21.73
N ARG A 162 7.70 -13.53 21.56
CA ARG A 162 6.63 -14.39 21.01
C ARG A 162 5.36 -14.40 21.86
N SER A 163 5.50 -14.23 23.18
CA SER A 163 4.38 -14.08 24.11
C SER A 163 3.57 -12.81 23.87
N ALA A 164 4.17 -11.78 23.25
CA ALA A 164 3.48 -10.56 22.88
C ALA A 164 2.52 -10.76 21.69
N VAL A 165 2.65 -11.85 20.92
CA VAL A 165 1.85 -12.08 19.72
C VAL A 165 0.71 -13.06 20.02
N GLY A 166 -0.52 -12.54 20.01
CA GLY A 166 -1.74 -13.33 20.18
C GLY A 166 -2.28 -13.85 18.86
N LYS A 167 -2.43 -12.95 17.89
CA LYS A 167 -2.94 -13.27 16.55
C LYS A 167 -2.23 -12.44 15.50
N VAL A 168 -2.05 -13.02 14.32
CA VAL A 168 -1.53 -12.35 13.14
C VAL A 168 -2.47 -12.60 11.98
N TRP A 169 -2.88 -11.55 11.28
CA TRP A 169 -3.68 -11.72 10.08
C TRP A 169 -3.28 -10.77 8.95
N GLY A 170 -3.55 -11.18 7.72
CA GLY A 170 -3.34 -10.32 6.56
C GLY A 170 -4.08 -10.80 5.34
N ILE A 171 -4.24 -9.90 4.39
CA ILE A 171 -4.94 -10.17 3.13
C ILE A 171 -3.99 -9.85 1.99
N GLU A 172 -3.86 -10.80 1.07
CA GLU A 172 -3.05 -10.63 -0.13
C GLU A 172 -3.86 -11.04 -1.36
N LEU A 173 -3.83 -10.21 -2.40
CA LEU A 173 -4.61 -10.43 -3.61
C LEU A 173 -4.12 -11.65 -4.40
N HIS A 174 -2.81 -11.90 -4.42
CA HIS A 174 -2.21 -12.96 -5.22
C HIS A 174 -1.87 -14.22 -4.39
N PRO A 175 -2.31 -15.43 -4.79
CA PRO A 175 -2.10 -16.66 -4.04
C PRO A 175 -0.63 -17.01 -3.74
N LEU A 176 0.29 -16.80 -4.68
CA LEU A 176 1.72 -17.10 -4.48
C LEU A 176 2.38 -16.25 -3.37
N PRO A 177 2.34 -14.90 -3.39
CA PRO A 177 2.78 -14.08 -2.28
C PRO A 177 2.08 -14.43 -0.96
N ALA A 178 0.76 -14.70 -0.99
CA ALA A 178 0.02 -15.10 0.22
C ALA A 178 0.56 -16.42 0.82
N MET A 179 0.93 -17.39 -0.01
CA MET A 179 1.45 -18.68 0.44
C MET A 179 2.81 -18.55 1.13
N ILE A 180 3.72 -17.77 0.55
CA ILE A 180 5.02 -17.50 1.20
C ILE A 180 4.85 -16.62 2.45
N ALA A 181 3.89 -15.69 2.44
CA ALA A 181 3.56 -14.88 3.61
C ALA A 181 3.09 -15.76 4.77
N TYR A 182 2.16 -16.69 4.51
CA TYR A 182 1.71 -17.64 5.53
C TYR A 182 2.88 -18.45 6.09
N ALA A 183 3.72 -19.02 5.22
CA ALA A 183 4.88 -19.80 5.63
C ALA A 183 5.87 -18.98 6.49
N ALA A 184 6.19 -17.76 6.06
CA ALA A 184 7.10 -16.87 6.79
C ALA A 184 6.53 -16.48 8.17
N LEU A 185 5.23 -16.24 8.28
CA LEU A 185 4.58 -15.94 9.55
C LEU A 185 4.61 -17.13 10.51
N VAL A 186 4.34 -18.34 10.02
CA VAL A 186 4.42 -19.57 10.82
C VAL A 186 5.85 -19.85 11.27
N ASP A 187 6.84 -19.66 10.39
CA ASP A 187 8.26 -19.81 10.71
C ASP A 187 8.73 -18.79 11.77
N SER A 188 8.37 -17.52 11.61
CA SER A 188 8.65 -16.47 12.59
C SER A 188 8.02 -16.76 13.96
N LEU A 189 6.84 -17.39 13.97
CA LEU A 189 6.14 -17.85 15.18
C LEU A 189 6.58 -19.22 15.67
N LYS A 190 7.65 -19.80 15.13
CA LYS A 190 8.19 -21.11 15.54
C LYS A 190 7.14 -22.23 15.51
N GLY A 191 6.31 -22.23 14.48
CA GLY A 191 5.32 -23.27 14.23
C GLY A 191 3.95 -23.04 14.85
N GLU A 192 3.70 -21.92 15.55
CA GLU A 192 2.38 -21.59 16.12
C GLU A 192 1.37 -21.13 15.05
N TYR A 193 1.06 -22.02 14.10
CA TYR A 193 0.22 -21.73 12.93
C TYR A 193 -1.22 -21.33 13.28
N GLN A 194 -1.75 -21.76 14.44
CA GLN A 194 -3.06 -21.36 14.96
C GLN A 194 -3.19 -19.84 15.15
N LYS A 195 -2.07 -19.15 15.40
CA LYS A 195 -2.03 -17.69 15.52
C LYS A 195 -2.08 -16.99 14.17
N VAL A 196 -1.86 -17.67 13.05
CA VAL A 196 -1.79 -17.07 11.70
C VAL A 196 -3.13 -17.16 10.98
N ASN A 197 -3.56 -16.09 10.32
CA ASN A 197 -4.72 -16.08 9.41
C ASN A 197 -4.40 -15.24 8.16
N VAL A 198 -3.98 -15.88 7.09
CA VAL A 198 -3.78 -15.21 5.79
C VAL A 198 -4.98 -15.49 4.90
N MET A 199 -5.50 -14.47 4.25
CA MET A 199 -6.57 -14.58 3.27
C MET A 199 -6.07 -14.22 1.88
N VAL A 200 -6.60 -14.91 0.88
CA VAL A 200 -6.33 -14.61 -0.53
C VAL A 200 -7.53 -13.87 -1.12
N GLY A 201 -7.31 -12.65 -1.61
CA GLY A 201 -8.33 -11.88 -2.33
C GLY A 201 -8.17 -10.37 -2.18
N ASP A 202 -9.14 -9.65 -2.75
CA ASP A 202 -9.18 -8.19 -2.70
C ASP A 202 -9.71 -7.72 -1.34
N THR A 203 -8.85 -7.07 -0.56
CA THR A 203 -9.14 -6.53 0.78
C THR A 203 -10.43 -5.71 0.80
N PHE A 204 -10.66 -4.86 -0.20
CA PHE A 204 -11.86 -4.02 -0.25
C PHE A 204 -13.12 -4.87 -0.44
N LYS A 205 -13.08 -5.87 -1.33
CA LYS A 205 -14.23 -6.77 -1.56
C LYS A 205 -14.51 -7.65 -0.36
N ILE A 206 -13.49 -8.22 0.27
CA ILE A 206 -13.69 -9.09 1.44
C ILE A 206 -14.31 -8.28 2.61
N VAL A 207 -13.92 -7.01 2.79
CA VAL A 207 -14.56 -6.13 3.78
C VAL A 207 -16.02 -5.88 3.44
N SER A 208 -16.31 -5.54 2.17
CA SER A 208 -17.69 -5.32 1.71
C SER A 208 -18.59 -6.54 1.93
N ASP A 209 -18.09 -7.74 1.61
CA ASP A 209 -18.82 -9.01 1.79
C ASP A 209 -19.04 -9.34 3.27
N THR A 210 -18.14 -8.89 4.15
CA THR A 210 -18.30 -9.09 5.60
C THR A 210 -19.34 -8.12 6.17
N GLN A 211 -19.42 -6.89 5.65
CA GLN A 211 -20.40 -5.89 6.07
C GLN A 211 -21.83 -6.26 5.67
N SER A 212 -22.03 -6.81 4.47
CA SER A 212 -23.34 -7.29 4.04
C SER A 212 -23.87 -8.43 4.93
N LEU A 213 -22.98 -9.24 5.52
CA LEU A 213 -23.33 -10.31 6.46
C LEU A 213 -23.55 -9.81 7.90
N ALA A 214 -22.94 -8.69 8.30
CA ALA A 214 -23.05 -8.12 9.65
C ALA A 214 -24.43 -7.52 10.00
N TYR A 215 -25.34 -7.41 9.03
CA TYR A 215 -26.76 -7.13 9.28
C TYR A 215 -27.50 -8.30 9.95
N SER A 216 -26.85 -9.46 10.13
CA SER A 216 -27.48 -10.68 10.66
C SER A 216 -27.14 -10.98 12.13
N GLU A 217 -25.93 -10.67 12.62
CA GLU A 217 -25.58 -10.68 14.05
C GLU A 217 -24.25 -9.92 14.29
N PRO A 218 -24.12 -9.07 15.33
CA PRO A 218 -22.91 -8.27 15.62
C PRO A 218 -21.69 -9.08 16.11
N SER A 219 -21.86 -10.37 16.38
CA SER A 219 -20.90 -11.20 17.14
C SER A 219 -19.84 -11.90 16.29
N GLN A 220 -19.95 -11.88 14.95
CA GLN A 220 -19.05 -12.60 14.04
C GLN A 220 -18.42 -11.69 12.98
N SER A 221 -17.75 -10.63 13.40
CA SER A 221 -16.79 -9.95 12.52
C SER A 221 -15.74 -10.98 12.07
N ARG A 222 -15.68 -11.27 10.76
CA ARG A 222 -14.67 -12.16 10.16
C ARG A 222 -13.23 -11.72 10.43
N PHE A 223 -13.05 -10.46 10.84
CA PHE A 223 -11.78 -9.85 11.18
C PHE A 223 -11.76 -9.44 12.66
N LEU A 224 -10.74 -9.91 13.37
CA LEU A 224 -10.34 -9.28 14.62
C LEU A 224 -9.75 -7.92 14.29
N LYS A 225 -10.21 -6.87 14.98
CA LYS A 225 -9.53 -5.58 14.93
C LYS A 225 -8.08 -5.76 15.40
N ALA A 226 -7.20 -4.93 14.88
CA ALA A 226 -5.76 -5.05 15.12
C ALA A 226 -5.30 -4.05 16.17
N ASN A 227 -4.39 -4.47 17.05
CA ASN A 227 -3.65 -3.54 17.90
C ASN A 227 -2.54 -2.84 17.10
N VAL A 228 -1.97 -3.52 16.11
CA VAL A 228 -0.93 -2.97 15.25
C VAL A 228 -1.22 -3.28 13.79
N ILE A 229 -1.16 -2.25 12.94
CA ILE A 229 -1.15 -2.39 11.49
C ILE A 229 0.23 -1.97 10.97
N LEU A 230 0.88 -2.87 10.22
CA LEU A 230 2.15 -2.64 9.54
C LEU A 230 1.97 -2.96 8.07
N THR A 231 2.11 -1.98 7.17
CA THR A 231 1.69 -2.21 5.78
C THR A 231 2.32 -1.26 4.76
N ASN A 232 2.55 -1.78 3.55
CA ASN A 232 2.87 -1.00 2.36
C ASN A 232 1.70 -1.11 1.37
N PRO A 233 0.65 -0.28 1.50
CA PRO A 233 -0.55 -0.39 0.69
C PRO A 233 -0.29 -0.12 -0.80
N PRO A 234 -1.23 -0.49 -1.69
CA PRO A 234 -1.08 -0.21 -3.11
C PRO A 234 -1.18 1.30 -3.43
N PHE A 235 -0.33 1.78 -4.35
CA PHE A 235 -0.25 3.18 -4.78
C PHE A 235 -0.94 3.46 -6.14
N THR A 236 -1.88 2.62 -6.52
CA THR A 236 -2.54 2.69 -7.83
C THR A 236 -3.32 4.00 -7.98
N ARG A 237 -3.07 4.71 -9.09
CA ARG A 237 -3.76 5.96 -9.43
C ARG A 237 -5.22 5.68 -9.76
N TRP A 238 -6.11 6.61 -9.38
CA TRP A 238 -7.55 6.47 -9.57
C TRP A 238 -7.93 6.24 -11.04
N GLU A 239 -7.22 6.86 -11.97
CA GLU A 239 -7.48 6.78 -13.42
C GLU A 239 -7.18 5.40 -14.01
N LEU A 240 -6.31 4.62 -13.36
CA LEU A 240 -5.95 3.27 -13.78
C LEU A 240 -6.95 2.22 -13.30
N LEU A 241 -7.87 2.60 -12.39
CA LEU A 241 -8.90 1.72 -11.88
C LEU A 241 -10.11 1.73 -12.83
N ASP A 242 -10.70 0.56 -13.06
CA ASP A 242 -11.92 0.47 -13.85
C ASP A 242 -13.08 1.23 -13.19
N LYS A 243 -14.03 1.69 -14.01
CA LYS A 243 -15.14 2.54 -13.55
C LYS A 243 -16.02 1.84 -12.50
N ASN A 244 -16.24 0.53 -12.63
CA ASN A 244 -17.09 -0.22 -11.72
C ASN A 244 -16.42 -0.35 -10.35
N TYR A 245 -15.12 -0.64 -10.34
CA TYR A 245 -14.34 -0.72 -9.11
C TYR A 245 -14.24 0.64 -8.40
N ARG A 246 -14.06 1.74 -9.13
CA ARG A 246 -14.12 3.09 -8.54
C ARG A 246 -15.46 3.40 -7.87
N THR A 247 -16.56 3.01 -8.50
CA THR A 247 -17.91 3.17 -7.96
C THR A 247 -18.08 2.33 -6.70
N PHE A 248 -17.64 1.07 -6.75
CA PHE A 248 -17.61 0.17 -5.61
C PHE A 248 -16.81 0.74 -4.42
N LEU A 249 -15.58 1.21 -4.65
CA LEU A 249 -14.73 1.80 -3.60
C LEU A 249 -15.40 3.03 -2.96
N THR A 250 -16.02 3.89 -3.78
CA THR A 250 -16.73 5.07 -3.27
C THR A 250 -17.88 4.67 -2.36
N ASN A 251 -18.69 3.69 -2.76
CA ASN A 251 -19.81 3.19 -1.96
C ASN A 251 -19.33 2.51 -0.67
N LEU A 252 -18.24 1.75 -0.73
CA LEU A 252 -17.67 1.11 0.44
C LEU A 252 -17.20 2.15 1.47
N ILE A 253 -16.48 3.18 1.04
CA ILE A 253 -15.99 4.24 1.94
C ILE A 253 -17.14 5.04 2.55
N HIS A 254 -18.23 5.25 1.80
CA HIS A 254 -19.48 5.82 2.31
C HIS A 254 -20.07 4.95 3.43
N GLN A 255 -20.24 3.65 3.17
CA GLN A 255 -20.76 2.68 4.14
C GLN A 255 -19.91 2.58 5.40
N LEU A 256 -18.59 2.78 5.28
CA LEU A 256 -17.66 2.78 6.42
C LEU A 256 -17.63 4.12 7.18
N GLY A 257 -18.37 5.14 6.73
CA GLY A 257 -18.55 6.41 7.46
C GLY A 257 -17.44 7.44 7.28
N TYR A 258 -16.72 7.41 6.15
CA TYR A 258 -15.60 8.31 5.88
C TYR A 258 -15.92 9.49 4.95
N ASP A 259 -17.19 9.70 4.59
CA ASP A 259 -17.62 10.76 3.66
C ASP A 259 -17.13 12.16 4.05
N LYS A 260 -17.08 12.45 5.35
CA LYS A 260 -16.65 13.75 5.86
C LYS A 260 -15.22 14.14 5.44
N TYR A 261 -14.38 13.16 5.11
CA TYR A 261 -13.02 13.39 4.61
C TYR A 261 -12.94 13.45 3.08
N VAL A 262 -13.88 12.80 2.38
CA VAL A 262 -13.87 12.67 0.92
C VAL A 262 -14.52 13.91 0.29
N LYS A 263 -13.73 14.96 0.09
CA LYS A 263 -14.18 16.21 -0.54
C LYS A 263 -14.17 16.17 -2.07
N LYS A 264 -13.39 15.26 -2.67
CA LYS A 264 -13.21 15.10 -4.12
C LYS A 264 -13.43 13.65 -4.53
N ARG A 265 -13.95 13.42 -5.74
CA ARG A 265 -14.25 12.07 -6.26
C ARG A 265 -13.02 11.29 -6.79
N GLN A 266 -11.87 11.94 -6.92
CA GLN A 266 -10.62 11.28 -7.35
C GLN A 266 -9.77 10.99 -6.11
N GLN A 267 -9.83 9.75 -5.63
CA GLN A 267 -9.07 9.30 -4.47
C GLN A 267 -8.20 8.13 -4.90
N ASN A 268 -6.89 8.35 -5.03
CA ASN A 268 -5.99 7.24 -5.36
C ASN A 268 -6.07 6.12 -4.31
N LEU A 269 -5.73 4.89 -4.71
CA LEU A 269 -6.04 3.69 -3.93
C LEU A 269 -5.43 3.74 -2.53
N GLN A 270 -4.28 4.38 -2.33
CA GLN A 270 -3.66 4.53 -1.01
C GLN A 270 -4.52 5.31 -0.01
N ILE A 271 -5.36 6.25 -0.47
CA ILE A 271 -6.27 6.98 0.42
C ILE A 271 -7.41 6.06 0.87
N MET A 272 -7.94 5.26 -0.05
CA MET A 272 -8.94 4.24 0.27
C MET A 272 -8.36 3.19 1.23
N SER A 273 -7.11 2.78 1.00
CA SER A 273 -6.37 1.87 1.88
C SER A 273 -6.21 2.45 3.29
N LEU A 274 -5.89 3.74 3.43
CA LEU A 274 -5.76 4.39 4.73
C LEU A 274 -7.08 4.38 5.52
N PHE A 275 -8.23 4.52 4.85
CA PHE A 275 -9.55 4.38 5.51
C PHE A 275 -9.81 2.94 5.98
N LEU A 276 -9.41 1.93 5.21
CA LEU A 276 -9.49 0.54 5.65
C LEU A 276 -8.56 0.26 6.83
N MET A 277 -7.35 0.80 6.83
CA MET A 277 -6.44 0.69 7.98
C MET A 277 -7.09 1.32 9.22
N ASP A 278 -7.64 2.53 9.11
CA ASP A 278 -8.38 3.14 10.22
C ASP A 278 -9.57 2.29 10.65
N TYR A 279 -10.29 1.68 9.70
CA TYR A 279 -11.39 0.79 10.03
C TYR A 279 -10.91 -0.41 10.86
N PHE A 280 -9.83 -1.08 10.47
CA PHE A 280 -9.33 -2.28 11.16
C PHE A 280 -8.58 -2.01 12.48
N LEU A 281 -8.01 -0.82 12.63
CA LEU A 281 -7.19 -0.50 13.80
C LEU A 281 -8.04 -0.22 15.04
N GLU A 282 -7.69 -0.85 16.15
CA GLU A 282 -8.29 -0.60 17.46
C GLU A 282 -8.01 0.82 17.96
N LYS A 283 -8.83 1.28 18.90
CA LYS A 283 -8.50 2.50 19.66
C LYS A 283 -7.17 2.29 20.38
N ASN A 284 -6.32 3.33 20.39
CA ASN A 284 -4.93 3.30 20.87
C ASN A 284 -3.98 2.40 20.07
N GLY A 285 -4.45 1.71 19.02
CA GLY A 285 -3.59 0.88 18.18
C GLY A 285 -2.56 1.69 17.40
N LEU A 286 -1.46 1.03 17.01
CA LEU A 286 -0.38 1.60 16.22
C LEU A 286 -0.59 1.35 14.72
N LEU A 287 -0.48 2.42 13.92
CA LEU A 287 -0.35 2.37 12.48
C LEU A 287 1.09 2.68 12.09
N VAL A 288 1.72 1.77 11.36
CA VAL A 288 3.00 1.97 10.69
C VAL A 288 2.81 1.68 9.21
N SER A 289 2.87 2.70 8.36
CA SER A 289 2.56 2.52 6.93
C SER A 289 3.50 3.27 6.01
N VAL A 290 3.92 2.60 4.93
CA VAL A 290 4.64 3.24 3.82
C VAL A 290 3.62 3.92 2.91
N LEU A 291 3.72 5.23 2.70
CA LEU A 291 2.79 5.99 1.86
C LEU A 291 3.57 6.77 0.81
N PRO A 292 3.01 6.98 -0.40
CA PRO A 292 3.66 7.84 -1.38
C PRO A 292 3.62 9.27 -0.85
N ALA A 293 4.70 10.03 -1.07
CA ALA A 293 4.82 11.41 -0.63
C ALA A 293 3.68 12.30 -1.13
N SER A 294 3.08 11.95 -2.28
CA SER A 294 1.90 12.62 -2.83
C SER A 294 0.67 12.58 -1.93
N THR A 295 0.59 11.64 -0.99
CA THR A 295 -0.41 11.63 0.08
C THR A 295 -0.38 12.92 0.92
N PHE A 296 0.77 13.60 0.99
CA PHE A 296 0.96 14.75 1.87
C PHE A 296 1.09 16.09 1.14
N TYR A 297 1.35 16.08 -0.17
CA TYR A 297 1.43 17.31 -0.99
C TYR A 297 0.36 17.46 -2.07
N ALA A 298 -0.28 16.37 -2.51
CA ALA A 298 -1.31 16.46 -3.54
C ALA A 298 -2.68 16.82 -2.95
N LEU A 299 -3.55 17.37 -3.79
CA LEU A 299 -4.90 17.80 -3.39
C LEU A 299 -5.78 16.64 -2.91
N TYR A 300 -5.66 15.44 -3.51
CA TYR A 300 -6.39 14.25 -3.04
C TYR A 300 -5.91 13.79 -1.65
N GLY A 301 -4.69 14.17 -1.25
CA GLY A 301 -4.12 13.88 0.06
C GLY A 301 -4.75 14.65 1.22
N GLU A 302 -5.61 15.64 0.94
CA GLU A 302 -6.35 16.39 1.97
C GLU A 302 -7.18 15.47 2.88
N ALA A 303 -7.78 14.43 2.32
CA ALA A 303 -8.58 13.47 3.07
C ALA A 303 -7.73 12.70 4.10
N ALA A 304 -6.55 12.23 3.69
CA ALA A 304 -5.59 11.58 4.58
C ALA A 304 -5.12 12.52 5.69
N LYS A 305 -4.70 13.74 5.33
CA LYS A 305 -4.27 14.75 6.32
C LYS A 305 -5.38 15.09 7.33
N ALA A 306 -6.62 15.22 6.86
CA ALA A 306 -7.77 15.48 7.73
C ALA A 306 -8.06 14.30 8.67
N LEU A 307 -8.02 13.06 8.17
CA LEU A 307 -8.17 11.86 9.00
C LEU A 307 -7.09 11.79 10.09
N LEU A 308 -5.83 12.03 9.74
CA LEU A 308 -4.71 12.01 10.67
C LEU A 308 -4.87 13.06 11.77
N LYS A 309 -5.20 14.31 11.43
CA LYS A 309 -5.44 15.37 12.42
C LYS A 309 -6.64 15.10 13.33
N ASP A 310 -7.66 14.42 12.82
CA ASP A 310 -8.91 14.20 13.54
C ASP A 310 -8.82 12.99 14.51
N LYS A 311 -8.22 11.88 14.08
CA LYS A 311 -8.26 10.60 14.81
C LYS A 311 -6.92 10.12 15.36
N TYR A 312 -5.79 10.69 14.91
CA TYR A 312 -4.47 10.15 15.20
C TYR A 312 -3.58 11.11 15.97
N SER A 313 -2.73 10.52 16.81
CA SER A 313 -1.53 11.14 17.35
C SER A 313 -0.40 10.66 16.47
N VAL A 314 0.03 11.52 15.54
CA VAL A 314 1.09 11.19 14.59
C VAL A 314 2.43 11.39 15.29
N GLN A 315 3.15 10.30 15.53
CA GLN A 315 4.42 10.33 16.23
C GLN A 315 5.52 10.83 15.30
N ALA A 316 5.57 10.25 14.09
CA ALA A 316 6.55 10.61 13.09
C ALA A 316 6.02 10.46 11.66
N ILE A 317 6.54 11.31 10.78
CA ILE A 317 6.54 11.12 9.34
C ILE A 317 8.01 11.11 8.91
N VAL A 318 8.43 10.01 8.29
CA VAL A 318 9.84 9.75 8.03
C VAL A 318 10.11 9.72 6.53
N GLU A 319 11.11 10.47 6.08
CA GLU A 319 11.64 10.40 4.72
C GLU A 319 13.03 9.76 4.71
N MET A 320 13.42 9.22 3.56
CA MET A 320 14.77 8.74 3.33
C MET A 320 15.56 9.70 2.44
N SER A 321 16.86 9.80 2.70
CA SER A 321 17.83 10.58 1.93
C SER A 321 19.14 9.78 1.75
N PRO A 322 19.86 9.92 0.63
CA PRO A 322 19.48 10.63 -0.59
C PRO A 322 18.48 9.85 -1.46
N GLU A 323 18.18 8.61 -1.09
CA GLU A 323 17.23 7.76 -1.82
C GLU A 323 15.79 8.16 -1.53
N PRO A 324 14.93 8.36 -2.55
CA PRO A 324 13.58 8.87 -2.32
C PRO A 324 12.58 7.80 -1.84
N SER A 325 12.91 6.50 -1.93
CA SER A 325 11.92 5.42 -1.83
C SER A 325 12.31 4.34 -0.83
N PHE A 326 11.35 3.94 0.02
CA PHE A 326 11.49 2.82 0.94
C PHE A 326 11.23 1.47 0.29
N SER A 327 10.87 1.41 -0.98
CA SER A 327 10.57 0.18 -1.69
C SER A 327 11.56 -0.08 -2.83
N ILE A 328 11.93 -1.34 -3.06
CA ILE A 328 12.80 -1.73 -4.18
C ILE A 328 12.02 -1.57 -5.48
N ASP A 329 12.67 -1.06 -6.53
CA ASP A 329 12.08 -0.86 -7.87
C ASP A 329 10.94 0.20 -7.93
N SER A 330 10.73 0.97 -6.86
CA SER A 330 9.75 2.07 -6.84
C SER A 330 10.36 3.37 -7.35
N GLY A 331 9.68 4.02 -8.29
CA GLY A 331 10.05 5.33 -8.85
C GLY A 331 9.43 6.52 -8.12
N PHE A 332 8.76 6.28 -6.99
CA PHE A 332 8.07 7.33 -6.24
C PHE A 332 8.87 7.75 -5.00
N LYS A 333 8.72 9.01 -4.58
CA LYS A 333 9.12 9.39 -3.23
C LYS A 333 8.14 8.77 -2.23
N GLU A 334 8.64 8.06 -1.24
CA GLU A 334 7.86 7.36 -0.21
C GLU A 334 8.21 7.90 1.17
N LEU A 335 7.24 7.84 2.08
CA LEU A 335 7.38 8.21 3.47
C LEU A 335 6.88 7.08 4.36
N ILE A 336 7.44 6.93 5.55
CA ILE A 336 6.88 6.06 6.58
C ILE A 336 6.09 6.92 7.57
N LEU A 337 4.80 6.62 7.70
CA LEU A 337 3.90 7.18 8.70
C LEU A 337 3.92 6.29 9.94
N ILE A 338 4.13 6.88 11.11
CA ILE A 338 4.02 6.22 12.42
C ILE A 338 3.03 7.01 13.27
N ALA A 339 1.88 6.41 13.58
CA ALA A 339 0.79 7.10 14.26
C ALA A 339 0.00 6.16 15.17
N SER A 340 -0.52 6.66 16.28
CA SER A 340 -1.43 5.92 17.15
C SER A 340 -2.86 6.43 16.99
N LYS A 341 -3.84 5.52 16.93
CA LYS A 341 -5.27 5.87 16.79
C LYS A 341 -5.86 6.36 18.11
N ARG A 342 -5.44 7.56 18.49
CA ARG A 342 -5.88 8.29 19.67
C ARG A 342 -5.66 9.78 19.41
N LYS A 343 -6.57 10.62 19.88
CA LYS A 343 -6.40 12.07 19.75
C LYS A 343 -5.60 12.58 20.95
N ILE A 344 -4.34 12.94 20.71
CA ILE A 344 -3.49 13.62 21.69
C ILE A 344 -2.83 14.78 20.96
N GLU A 345 -2.95 15.98 21.55
CA GLU A 345 -2.25 17.16 21.07
C GLU A 345 -0.76 17.05 21.40
N ASN A 346 0.00 16.56 20.43
CA ASN A 346 1.44 16.45 20.48
C ASN A 346 2.04 16.95 19.18
N GLU A 347 3.30 17.38 19.24
CA GLU A 347 4.07 17.65 18.03
C GLU A 347 4.43 16.35 17.32
N THR A 348 4.40 16.40 16.00
CA THR A 348 4.82 15.33 15.10
C THR A 348 6.28 15.54 14.71
N ALA A 349 7.09 14.48 14.77
CA ALA A 349 8.45 14.52 14.24
C ALA A 349 8.45 14.32 12.71
N PHE A 350 8.98 15.29 11.98
CA PHE A 350 9.37 15.13 10.57
C PHE A 350 10.85 14.75 10.53
N LEU A 351 11.11 13.45 10.35
CA LEU A 351 12.43 12.84 10.48
C LEU A 351 13.01 12.47 9.11
N THR A 352 14.26 12.84 8.86
CA THR A 352 15.02 12.39 7.68
C THR A 352 16.04 11.34 8.12
N ILE A 353 15.94 10.13 7.59
CA ILE A 353 16.92 9.05 7.80
C ILE A 353 17.82 8.86 6.59
N GLU A 354 19.06 8.44 6.84
CA GLU A 354 20.03 8.15 5.79
C GLU A 354 19.98 6.67 5.40
N ALA A 355 19.91 6.39 4.10
CA ALA A 355 19.69 5.03 3.59
C ALA A 355 20.73 4.00 4.08
N ASN A 356 21.97 4.45 4.29
CA ASN A 356 23.12 3.62 4.67
C ASN A 356 23.39 3.61 6.19
N ASP A 357 22.63 4.36 6.99
CA ASP A 357 22.89 4.54 8.42
C ASP A 357 21.81 3.87 9.28
N VAL A 358 21.78 2.54 9.16
CA VAL A 358 20.76 1.68 9.78
C VAL A 358 20.88 1.64 11.31
N GLU A 359 22.07 1.86 11.87
CA GLU A 359 22.28 1.95 13.32
C GLU A 359 21.71 3.24 13.91
N GLN A 360 21.73 4.32 13.15
CA GLN A 360 21.24 5.61 13.59
C GLN A 360 19.72 5.71 13.63
N ILE A 361 18.99 4.85 12.90
CA ILE A 361 17.51 4.75 12.96
C ILE A 361 17.02 4.62 14.39
N GLU A 362 17.62 3.72 15.17
CA GLU A 362 17.20 3.48 16.56
C GLU A 362 17.50 4.69 17.44
N LYS A 363 18.68 5.30 17.28
CA LYS A 363 19.10 6.48 18.04
C LYS A 363 18.23 7.70 17.75
N ASP A 364 17.82 7.88 16.50
CA ASP A 364 16.99 9.01 16.07
C ASP A 364 15.52 8.80 16.44
N PHE A 365 15.03 7.54 16.39
CA PHE A 365 13.63 7.23 16.69
C PHE A 365 13.35 7.04 18.18
N GLN A 366 14.31 6.55 18.98
CA GLN A 366 14.12 6.29 20.41
C GLN A 366 13.61 7.51 21.21
N PRO A 367 14.12 8.74 21.02
CA PRO A 367 13.57 9.91 21.70
C PRO A 367 12.11 10.18 21.30
N ILE A 368 11.78 9.97 20.02
CA ILE A 368 10.42 10.16 19.50
C ILE A 368 9.45 9.18 20.15
N SER A 369 9.82 7.89 20.21
CA SER A 369 8.96 6.87 20.83
C SER A 369 8.77 7.08 22.32
N ASN A 370 9.76 7.66 23.01
CA ASN A 370 9.68 8.00 24.42
C ASN A 370 8.95 9.32 24.70
N GLY A 371 8.48 10.03 23.67
CA GLY A 371 7.88 11.36 23.80
C GLY A 371 8.86 12.45 24.24
N ILE A 372 10.18 12.18 24.15
CA ILE A 372 11.23 13.11 24.53
C ILE A 372 11.53 14.03 23.35
N ARG A 373 11.13 15.30 23.50
CA ARG A 373 11.50 16.36 22.58
C ARG A 373 12.95 16.76 22.86
N ARG A 374 13.88 16.36 22.00
CA ARG A 374 15.22 16.96 21.99
C ARG A 374 15.21 18.23 21.14
N LEU A 375 16.21 19.09 21.35
CA LEU A 375 16.50 20.23 20.48
C LEU A 375 16.40 19.77 19.02
N THR A 376 15.78 20.60 18.18
CA THR A 376 15.74 20.33 16.75
C THR A 376 17.17 20.19 16.21
N HIS A 377 17.49 19.05 15.62
CA HIS A 377 18.75 18.80 14.92
C HIS A 377 18.47 18.83 13.42
N ASN A 378 19.51 18.85 12.57
CA ASN A 378 19.34 18.94 11.11
C ASN A 378 18.40 17.87 10.50
N ARG A 379 18.20 16.74 11.19
CA ARG A 379 17.38 15.60 10.73
C ARG A 379 15.95 15.56 11.27
N ILE A 380 15.62 16.31 12.33
CA ILE A 380 14.29 16.25 12.97
C ILE A 380 13.71 17.66 13.09
N ASN A 381 12.53 17.85 12.51
CA ASN A 381 11.72 19.03 12.71
C ASN A 381 10.43 18.66 13.44
N TRP A 382 10.16 19.32 14.58
CA TRP A 382 8.95 19.09 15.37
C TRP A 382 7.86 20.08 14.94
N VAL A 383 6.66 19.57 14.66
CA VAL A 383 5.55 20.40 14.17
C VAL A 383 4.23 19.95 14.77
N ASN A 384 3.48 20.88 15.36
CA ASN A 384 2.07 20.64 15.70
C ASN A 384 1.23 20.56 14.42
N ILE A 385 0.87 19.35 13.99
CA ILE A 385 0.14 19.16 12.72
C ILE A 385 -1.27 19.76 12.74
N SER A 386 -1.86 19.98 13.92
CA SER A 386 -3.18 20.60 14.08
C SER A 386 -3.14 22.11 13.79
N GLU A 387 -1.98 22.74 13.93
CA GLU A 387 -1.80 24.20 13.86
C GLU A 387 -0.94 24.64 12.65
N ILE A 388 -0.72 23.75 11.68
CA ILE A 388 0.07 24.09 10.49
C ILE A 388 -0.60 25.23 9.71
N PRO A 389 0.10 26.36 9.49
CA PRO A 389 -0.40 27.44 8.65
C PRO A 389 -0.82 26.94 7.27
N TYR A 390 -1.92 27.49 6.73
CA TYR A 390 -2.54 27.00 5.50
C TYR A 390 -1.56 26.73 4.33
N PRO A 391 -0.60 27.63 4.00
CA PRO A 391 0.34 27.39 2.91
C PRO A 391 1.17 26.11 3.08
N TRP A 392 1.62 25.84 4.30
CA TRP A 392 2.41 24.65 4.62
C TRP A 392 1.53 23.40 4.77
N ASN A 393 0.27 23.59 5.16
CA ASN A 393 -0.68 22.50 5.24
C ASN A 393 -1.04 21.92 3.86
N MET A 394 -0.82 22.67 2.78
CA MET A 394 -0.95 22.16 1.40
C MET A 394 0.12 21.10 1.09
N ASN A 395 1.35 21.26 1.60
CA ASN A 395 2.47 20.38 1.33
C ASN A 395 3.33 20.11 2.58
N TRP A 396 3.07 18.99 3.27
CA TRP A 396 3.84 18.64 4.47
C TRP A 396 5.28 18.23 4.18
N LEU A 397 5.69 18.00 2.92
CA LEU A 397 7.10 17.76 2.61
C LEU A 397 7.97 18.99 2.93
N THR A 398 7.37 20.18 2.93
CA THR A 398 8.06 21.41 3.35
C THR A 398 8.42 21.42 4.82
N LEU A 399 7.88 20.49 5.63
CA LEU A 399 8.11 20.39 7.07
C LEU A 399 9.33 19.52 7.41
N PHE A 400 9.97 18.86 6.44
CA PHE A 400 11.26 18.20 6.68
C PHE A 400 12.39 19.23 6.80
N GLY A 401 13.37 18.91 7.65
CA GLY A 401 14.53 19.75 7.92
C GLY A 401 14.22 21.09 8.58
N GLN A 402 15.29 21.76 9.01
CA GLN A 402 15.22 23.17 9.39
C GLN A 402 15.34 24.05 8.16
N ASN A 403 14.51 25.08 8.10
CA ASN A 403 14.47 25.98 6.95
C ASN A 403 14.18 27.41 7.42
N SER A 404 15.23 28.23 7.50
CA SER A 404 15.14 29.64 7.90
C SER A 404 14.25 30.46 6.96
N LEU A 405 14.21 30.11 5.67
CA LEU A 405 13.29 30.72 4.71
C LEU A 405 11.82 30.35 5.02
N ARG A 406 11.53 29.10 5.39
CA ARG A 406 10.18 28.68 5.84
C ARG A 406 9.76 29.47 7.07
N GLU A 407 10.64 29.65 8.04
CA GLU A 407 10.35 30.43 9.25
C GLU A 407 10.08 31.91 8.93
N LEU A 408 10.91 32.52 8.07
CA LEU A 408 10.70 33.88 7.59
C LEU A 408 9.37 34.03 6.85
N LEU A 409 9.10 33.15 5.89
CA LEU A 409 7.86 33.15 5.11
C LEU A 409 6.63 32.90 5.99
N THR A 410 6.75 32.07 7.02
CA THR A 410 5.66 31.84 7.99
C THR A 410 5.29 33.14 8.72
N LYS A 411 6.29 33.90 9.19
CA LYS A 411 6.06 35.21 9.83
C LYS A 411 5.43 36.21 8.87
N ILE A 412 5.88 36.24 7.61
CA ILE A 412 5.31 37.11 6.58
C ILE A 412 3.86 36.75 6.30
N PHE A 413 3.55 35.46 6.08
CA PHE A 413 2.19 35.01 5.80
C PHE A 413 1.24 35.22 6.98
N ALA A 414 1.70 35.00 8.22
CA ALA A 414 0.91 35.28 9.41
C ALA A 414 0.53 36.77 9.49
N LYS A 415 1.52 37.67 9.37
CA LYS A 415 1.27 39.12 9.39
C LYS A 415 0.37 39.58 8.24
N ALA A 416 0.56 39.02 7.05
CA ALA A 416 -0.25 39.33 5.89
C ALA A 416 -1.71 38.84 6.04
N ALA A 417 -1.91 37.68 6.67
CA ALA A 417 -3.24 37.16 6.98
C ALA A 417 -3.94 37.99 8.06
N GLU A 418 -3.24 38.34 9.14
CA GLU A 418 -3.75 39.23 10.20
C GLU A 418 -4.16 40.61 9.66
N SER A 419 -3.40 41.12 8.68
CA SER A 419 -3.68 42.40 8.02
C SER A 419 -4.70 42.29 6.88
N ASN A 420 -5.34 41.12 6.69
CA ASN A 420 -6.23 40.81 5.56
C ASN A 420 -5.63 41.08 4.15
N MET A 421 -4.31 41.13 4.03
CA MET A 421 -3.61 41.28 2.75
C MET A 421 -3.55 39.96 1.97
N VAL A 422 -3.55 38.83 2.69
CA VAL A 422 -3.61 37.49 2.12
C VAL A 422 -4.78 36.76 2.76
N VAL A 423 -5.68 36.24 1.92
CA VAL A 423 -6.85 35.47 2.33
C VAL A 423 -6.93 34.19 1.50
N THR A 424 -7.68 33.20 1.97
CA THR A 424 -7.93 31.99 1.17
C THR A 424 -8.88 32.32 0.02
N TRP A 425 -8.69 31.68 -1.13
CA TRP A 425 -9.55 31.82 -2.31
C TRP A 425 -11.03 31.69 -1.97
N SER A 426 -11.38 30.70 -1.15
CA SER A 426 -12.75 30.44 -0.71
C SER A 426 -13.38 31.58 0.07
N ASN A 427 -12.57 32.35 0.81
CA ASN A 427 -13.06 33.49 1.58
C ASN A 427 -13.29 34.71 0.69
N THR A 428 -12.63 34.80 -0.47
CA THR A 428 -12.78 35.90 -1.42
C THR A 428 -13.88 35.66 -2.44
N PHE A 429 -13.93 34.47 -3.04
CA PHE A 429 -14.75 34.22 -4.23
C PHE A 429 -15.99 33.34 -3.97
N SER A 430 -16.27 32.97 -2.70
CA SER A 430 -17.33 32.01 -2.31
C SER A 430 -17.22 30.61 -2.93
N GLU A 431 -16.32 30.41 -3.90
CA GLU A 431 -15.99 29.13 -4.51
C GLU A 431 -14.83 28.46 -3.77
N ARG A 432 -14.94 27.15 -3.50
CA ARG A 432 -13.92 26.44 -2.72
C ARG A 432 -12.60 26.23 -3.49
N CYS A 433 -12.60 26.30 -4.81
CA CYS A 433 -11.44 26.00 -5.64
C CYS A 433 -11.50 26.78 -6.96
N ILE A 434 -10.33 27.17 -7.46
CA ILE A 434 -10.15 27.45 -8.89
C ILE A 434 -10.35 26.11 -9.62
N VAL A 435 -11.34 26.02 -10.50
CA VAL A 435 -11.37 24.94 -11.50
C VAL A 435 -10.23 25.23 -12.47
N ARG A 436 -9.07 24.64 -12.18
CA ARG A 436 -7.98 24.64 -13.15
C ARG A 436 -8.47 23.89 -14.39
N GLY A 437 -8.03 24.34 -15.56
CA GLY A 437 -8.17 23.59 -16.80
C GLY A 437 -7.45 22.25 -16.71
N ILE A 438 -6.93 21.76 -17.83
CA ILE A 438 -6.32 20.42 -17.85
C ILE A 438 -4.99 20.40 -17.04
N GLU A 439 -4.97 19.73 -15.89
CA GLU A 439 -3.73 19.33 -15.19
C GLU A 439 -3.25 17.99 -15.76
N MET A 440 -2.05 17.93 -16.37
CA MET A 440 -1.50 16.71 -16.97
C MET A 440 -0.07 16.44 -16.50
N TYR A 441 0.20 15.19 -16.09
CA TYR A 441 1.55 14.68 -15.80
C TYR A 441 1.76 13.34 -16.55
N GLY A 442 2.52 13.34 -17.66
CA GLY A 442 3.03 12.12 -18.33
C GLY A 442 2.74 12.01 -19.85
N PRO A 443 3.48 11.15 -20.59
CA PRO A 443 3.75 11.28 -22.04
C PRO A 443 2.75 10.58 -22.99
N ASP A 444 1.65 10.01 -22.48
CA ASP A 444 0.79 9.12 -23.29
C ASP A 444 -0.22 9.85 -24.20
N PHE A 445 0.00 11.15 -24.44
CA PHE A 445 -0.84 11.96 -25.32
C PHE A 445 0.04 12.82 -26.22
N PHE A 446 -0.31 12.90 -27.50
CA PHE A 446 0.32 13.80 -28.45
C PHE A 446 -0.64 14.95 -28.78
N PHE A 447 -0.15 16.18 -28.64
CA PHE A 447 -0.86 17.31 -29.21
C PHE A 447 -0.64 17.35 -30.70
N ILE A 448 -1.73 17.44 -31.44
CA ILE A 448 -1.68 17.66 -32.87
C ILE A 448 -1.65 19.18 -33.05
N PRO A 449 -0.53 19.77 -33.52
CA PRO A 449 -0.42 21.21 -33.53
C PRO A 449 -1.34 21.79 -34.59
N ASN A 450 -2.32 22.59 -34.16
CA ASN A 450 -3.27 23.25 -35.07
C ASN A 450 -2.60 24.18 -36.10
N LYS A 451 -1.31 24.52 -35.91
CA LYS A 451 -0.50 25.26 -36.89
C LYS A 451 -0.30 24.48 -38.19
N TYR A 452 -0.26 23.14 -38.11
CA TYR A 452 0.05 22.25 -39.23
C TYR A 452 -1.15 21.42 -39.69
N TRP A 453 -2.08 21.13 -38.77
CA TRP A 453 -3.19 20.23 -38.98
C TRP A 453 -4.52 20.88 -38.58
N LYS A 454 -5.57 20.66 -39.36
CA LYS A 454 -6.95 21.06 -39.04
C LYS A 454 -7.85 19.84 -38.99
N ILE A 455 -8.95 19.92 -38.25
CA ILE A 455 -10.01 18.91 -38.31
C ILE A 455 -10.72 19.07 -39.65
N ALA A 456 -10.75 18.00 -40.45
CA ALA A 456 -11.41 17.94 -41.74
C ALA A 456 -12.77 17.24 -41.67
N GLY A 457 -13.02 16.45 -40.62
CA GLY A 457 -14.31 15.81 -40.38
C GLY A 457 -14.26 14.91 -39.16
N GLU A 458 -15.44 14.53 -38.68
CA GLU A 458 -15.61 13.66 -37.52
C GLU A 458 -16.78 12.69 -37.80
N ASP A 459 -16.58 11.40 -37.50
CA ASP A 459 -17.62 10.37 -37.63
C ASP A 459 -17.55 9.36 -36.48
N ILE A 460 -18.47 8.40 -36.43
CA ILE A 460 -18.53 7.39 -35.35
C ILE A 460 -17.23 6.58 -35.19
N ARG A 461 -16.41 6.49 -36.25
CA ARG A 461 -15.15 5.71 -36.24
C ARG A 461 -13.97 6.55 -35.77
N GLY A 462 -14.04 7.88 -35.80
CA GLY A 462 -12.98 8.74 -35.30
C GLY A 462 -12.92 10.13 -35.93
N LEU A 463 -11.72 10.71 -35.94
CA LEU A 463 -11.48 12.10 -36.32
C LEU A 463 -10.54 12.16 -37.54
N MET A 464 -10.96 12.85 -38.60
CA MET A 464 -10.15 13.12 -39.78
C MET A 464 -9.43 14.44 -39.62
N ILE A 465 -8.10 14.43 -39.72
CA ILE A 465 -7.27 15.64 -39.75
C ILE A 465 -6.65 15.82 -41.14
N GLU A 466 -6.44 17.06 -41.54
CA GLU A 466 -5.80 17.43 -42.81
C GLU A 466 -4.68 18.42 -42.56
N ASN A 467 -3.52 18.21 -43.18
CA ASN A 467 -2.42 19.17 -43.11
C ASN A 467 -2.50 20.22 -44.23
N LYS A 468 -1.63 21.23 -44.17
CA LYS A 468 -1.57 22.31 -45.19
C LYS A 468 -1.23 21.83 -46.61
N MET A 469 -0.69 20.63 -46.76
CA MET A 469 -0.37 20.00 -48.06
C MET A 469 -1.50 19.10 -48.56
N GLY A 470 -2.66 19.07 -47.88
CA GLY A 470 -3.81 18.23 -48.24
C GLY A 470 -3.70 16.78 -47.80
N MET A 471 -2.64 16.39 -47.07
CA MET A 471 -2.51 15.05 -46.51
C MET A 471 -3.57 14.85 -45.42
N ARG A 472 -4.32 13.74 -45.52
CA ARG A 472 -5.39 13.40 -44.58
C ARG A 472 -5.01 12.18 -43.75
N LEU A 473 -5.20 12.27 -42.45
CA LEU A 473 -5.02 11.17 -41.51
C LEU A 473 -6.32 10.95 -40.73
N ARG A 474 -6.63 9.68 -40.45
CA ARG A 474 -7.71 9.29 -39.54
C ARG A 474 -7.11 8.90 -38.20
N ILE A 475 -7.70 9.39 -37.13
CA ILE A 475 -7.39 9.00 -35.76
C ILE A 475 -8.61 8.25 -35.25
N ASP A 476 -8.43 6.99 -34.88
CA ASP A 476 -9.54 6.18 -34.40
C ASP A 476 -10.12 6.73 -33.10
N ARG A 477 -11.43 6.55 -32.95
CA ARG A 477 -12.22 7.11 -31.84
C ARG A 477 -11.68 6.73 -30.47
N GLU A 478 -11.09 5.54 -30.34
CA GLU A 478 -10.50 5.06 -29.09
C GLU A 478 -9.31 5.90 -28.60
N PHE A 479 -8.65 6.65 -29.51
CA PHE A 479 -7.51 7.51 -29.21
C PHE A 479 -7.88 8.99 -29.07
N VAL A 480 -9.15 9.35 -29.21
CA VAL A 480 -9.64 10.74 -29.15
C VAL A 480 -10.49 10.93 -27.91
N ILE A 481 -10.04 11.80 -26.99
CA ILE A 481 -10.79 12.17 -25.79
C ILE A 481 -11.18 13.66 -25.90
N PRO A 482 -12.48 14.02 -25.83
CA PRO A 482 -12.89 15.41 -25.75
C PRO A 482 -12.30 16.08 -24.49
N ALA A 483 -11.62 17.23 -24.67
CA ALA A 483 -11.00 17.96 -23.57
C ALA A 483 -11.16 19.48 -23.76
N LEU A 484 -11.26 20.24 -22.65
CA LEU A 484 -11.43 21.70 -22.69
C LEU A 484 -10.13 22.43 -23.02
N ARG A 485 -10.18 23.38 -23.94
CA ARG A 485 -9.01 24.17 -24.35
C ARG A 485 -9.00 25.53 -23.63
N LYS A 486 -7.94 25.79 -22.87
CA LYS A 486 -7.59 27.09 -22.25
C LYS A 486 -8.63 27.69 -21.29
N PRO A 487 -8.45 27.56 -19.96
CA PRO A 487 -9.38 28.09 -18.96
C PRO A 487 -9.53 29.63 -18.98
N GLU A 488 -8.65 30.38 -19.64
CA GLU A 488 -8.72 31.84 -19.72
C GLU A 488 -9.91 32.39 -20.55
N LEU A 489 -10.62 31.54 -21.30
CA LEU A 489 -11.71 31.93 -22.20
C LEU A 489 -13.12 31.84 -21.57
N TYR A 490 -13.21 31.54 -20.28
CA TYR A 490 -14.48 31.20 -19.63
C TYR A 490 -14.67 32.05 -18.38
N VAL A 491 -15.70 32.89 -18.39
CA VAL A 491 -15.92 33.90 -17.34
C VAL A 491 -16.94 33.45 -16.29
N ASP A 492 -17.99 32.68 -16.62
CA ASP A 492 -19.08 32.37 -15.66
C ASP A 492 -19.70 30.95 -15.79
N SER A 493 -18.88 29.90 -15.66
CA SER A 493 -19.23 28.46 -15.67
C SER A 493 -19.47 27.78 -17.03
N ILE A 494 -19.08 26.51 -17.13
CA ILE A 494 -19.51 25.57 -18.19
C ILE A 494 -19.87 24.22 -17.56
N ILE A 495 -21.12 23.81 -17.78
CA ILE A 495 -21.54 22.40 -17.69
C ILE A 495 -21.53 21.84 -19.11
N PRO A 496 -20.78 20.76 -19.40
CA PRO A 496 -20.84 20.13 -20.70
C PRO A 496 -22.24 19.52 -20.89
N LYS A 497 -22.99 20.02 -21.87
CA LYS A 497 -24.16 19.30 -22.37
C LYS A 497 -23.66 18.13 -23.23
N VAL A 498 -24.18 16.95 -22.91
CA VAL A 498 -23.97 15.68 -23.62
C VAL A 498 -24.48 15.78 -25.05
#